data_AF-A0A8S0T4H4-F1
#
_entry.id   AF-A0A8S0T4H4-F1
#
_cell.length_a   1.000
_cell.length_b   1.000
_cell.length_c   1.000
_cell.angle_alpha   90.00
_cell.angle_beta   90.00
_cell.angle_gamma   90.00
#
_symmetry.space_group_name_H-M   'P 1'
#
loop_
_entity.id
_entity.type
_entity.pdbx_description
1 polymer ?
#
loop_
_entity_poly.entity_id
_entity_poly.type
_entity_poly.pdbx_seq_one_letter_code
_entity_poly.pdbx_strand_id
1 'polypeptide(L)'
;MMEHEANANPSHSKTTGLPRKRFYRARAHSNPLSDSHFPIPVSPSQVDYSVHYPQLFPSPDKFDGSKSIEFADVGCGFGGLLISLSTVFPESLMIGMELRDKVTEYVKERILALRASNPGQYENISVVRTNSMKYIPNYFEKGQLTKMFFLFPDPHFKEKNHRRRVINLHLLDEYAYVLREGGIIYTMTDVEELGVWMNSCLKGHPLFEAVTKEELEADPVVKLLSTATEEGQKWRMLNLVPWNSGPSCPFGQEGGGAKKDGNGEGKELVEFSLHFPPLEHLPPFP
;
A
#
# COMPACT_ATOMS: atom_id res chain seq x y z
N MET A 1 -14.01 -48.90 15.49
CA MET A 1 -13.92 -47.59 14.81
C MET A 1 -13.07 -46.70 15.69
N MET A 2 -11.78 -46.56 15.39
CA MET A 2 -10.95 -45.54 16.03
C MET A 2 -11.08 -44.29 15.19
N GLU A 3 -11.77 -43.28 15.72
CA GLU A 3 -11.77 -41.94 15.14
C GLU A 3 -10.37 -41.34 15.33
N HIS A 4 -9.73 -40.97 14.23
CA HIS A 4 -8.52 -40.17 14.24
C HIS A 4 -8.86 -38.79 14.83
N GLU A 5 -8.50 -38.54 16.09
CA GLU A 5 -8.36 -37.16 16.58
C GLU A 5 -7.25 -36.49 15.76
N ALA A 6 -7.65 -35.73 14.73
CA ALA A 6 -6.75 -34.88 14.00
C ALA A 6 -6.09 -33.91 14.99
N ASN A 7 -4.76 -33.98 15.07
CA ASN A 7 -3.92 -33.19 15.97
C ASN A 7 -4.11 -31.69 15.66
N ALA A 8 -5.04 -31.03 16.37
CA ALA A 8 -5.44 -29.66 16.09
C ALA A 8 -4.27 -28.70 16.37
N ASN A 9 -3.84 -27.92 15.37
CA ASN A 9 -2.72 -27.00 15.50
C ASN A 9 -3.00 -25.98 16.64
N PRO A 10 -2.18 -25.95 17.71
CA PRO A 10 -2.43 -25.10 18.89
C PRO A 10 -2.38 -23.60 18.58
N SER A 11 -1.79 -23.20 17.44
CA SER A 11 -1.78 -21.81 17.00
C SER A 11 -3.13 -21.33 16.45
N HIS A 12 -4.05 -22.23 16.14
CA HIS A 12 -5.36 -21.95 15.55
C HIS A 12 -6.48 -21.94 16.60
N SER A 13 -7.55 -21.21 16.31
CA SER A 13 -8.78 -21.16 17.10
C SER A 13 -9.58 -22.43 16.90
N LYS A 14 -9.95 -23.13 17.99
CA LYS A 14 -10.82 -24.31 17.91
C LYS A 14 -12.23 -23.98 17.40
N THR A 15 -12.69 -22.75 17.62
CA THR A 15 -14.05 -22.33 17.25
C THR A 15 -14.13 -21.83 15.81
N THR A 16 -13.15 -21.03 15.38
CA THR A 16 -13.19 -20.35 14.07
C THR A 16 -12.25 -20.96 13.04
N GLY A 17 -11.36 -21.86 13.44
CA GLY A 17 -10.31 -22.40 12.57
C GLY A 17 -9.25 -21.38 12.14
N LEU A 18 -9.35 -20.11 12.54
CA LEU A 18 -8.39 -19.06 12.16
C LEU A 18 -7.13 -19.08 13.05
N PRO A 19 -5.95 -18.71 12.52
CA PRO A 19 -4.75 -18.55 13.34
C PRO A 19 -4.95 -17.43 14.37
N ARG A 20 -4.32 -17.59 15.54
CA ARG A 20 -4.44 -16.65 16.65
C ARG A 20 -3.20 -15.78 16.75
N LYS A 21 -3.36 -14.45 16.56
CA LYS A 21 -2.28 -13.45 16.52
C LYS A 21 -1.23 -13.60 17.63
N ARG A 22 -1.66 -13.99 18.84
CA ARG A 22 -0.78 -14.15 20.02
C ARG A 22 0.40 -15.11 19.84
N PHE A 23 0.32 -16.04 18.89
CA PHE A 23 1.37 -17.02 18.58
C PHE A 23 2.34 -16.57 17.48
N TYR A 24 2.06 -15.44 16.83
CA TYR A 24 2.85 -14.89 15.71
C TYR A 24 3.48 -13.57 16.12
N ARG A 25 4.11 -13.56 17.30
CA ARG A 25 4.74 -12.36 17.84
C ARG A 25 5.94 -11.97 16.99
N ALA A 26 5.95 -10.71 16.55
CA ALA A 26 7.10 -10.07 15.92
C ALA A 26 7.31 -8.70 16.59
N ARG A 27 8.51 -8.12 16.43
CA ARG A 27 8.71 -6.70 16.78
C ARG A 27 7.76 -5.85 15.93
N ALA A 28 7.16 -4.83 16.55
CA ALA A 28 6.26 -3.91 15.85
C ALA A 28 6.95 -3.25 14.64
N HIS A 29 8.24 -2.95 14.78
CA HIS A 29 9.05 -2.25 13.79
C HIS A 29 10.18 -3.13 13.26
N SER A 30 10.41 -3.04 11.96
CA SER A 30 11.57 -3.65 11.28
C SER A 30 12.44 -2.55 10.68
N ASN A 31 13.75 -2.79 10.55
CA ASN A 31 14.62 -1.88 9.83
C ASN A 31 14.57 -2.24 8.34
N PRO A 32 13.89 -1.49 7.46
CA PRO A 32 13.85 -1.82 6.04
C PRO A 32 15.22 -1.71 5.36
N LEU A 33 16.21 -1.08 6.01
CA LEU A 33 17.55 -0.97 5.46
C LEU A 33 18.46 -2.13 5.85
N SER A 34 18.05 -3.04 6.75
CA SER A 34 18.86 -4.23 7.04
C SER A 34 18.83 -5.20 5.86
N ASP A 35 19.90 -5.97 5.72
CA ASP A 35 19.90 -7.10 4.80
C ASP A 35 19.01 -8.21 5.36
N SER A 36 18.21 -8.78 4.48
CA SER A 36 17.33 -9.88 4.79
C SER A 36 17.37 -10.86 3.63
N HIS A 37 17.54 -12.13 3.95
CA HIS A 37 17.63 -13.20 2.96
C HIS A 37 16.30 -13.93 2.93
N PHE A 38 15.51 -13.66 1.90
CA PHE A 38 14.32 -14.41 1.50
C PHE A 38 14.27 -14.40 -0.03
N PRO A 39 13.61 -15.39 -0.67
CA PRO A 39 13.53 -15.46 -2.12
C PRO A 39 12.80 -14.23 -2.67
N ILE A 40 13.42 -13.58 -3.65
CA ILE A 40 12.91 -12.43 -4.38
C ILE A 40 12.93 -12.78 -5.88
N PRO A 41 11.86 -12.51 -6.64
CA PRO A 41 11.89 -12.68 -8.09
C PRO A 41 12.95 -11.78 -8.73
N VAL A 42 13.68 -12.27 -9.74
CA VAL A 42 14.67 -11.43 -10.44
C VAL A 42 13.97 -10.35 -11.28
N SER A 43 12.79 -10.65 -11.81
CA SER A 43 11.95 -9.71 -12.58
C SER A 43 10.46 -10.05 -12.40
N PRO A 44 9.54 -9.15 -12.76
CA PRO A 44 8.10 -9.39 -12.63
C PRO A 44 7.63 -10.67 -13.33
N SER A 45 8.22 -11.00 -14.49
CA SER A 45 7.92 -12.24 -15.24
C SER A 45 8.24 -13.54 -14.49
N GLN A 46 9.04 -13.47 -13.42
CA GLN A 46 9.41 -14.62 -12.59
C GLN A 46 8.60 -14.74 -11.31
N VAL A 47 7.59 -13.89 -11.10
CA VAL A 47 6.65 -14.05 -9.99
C VAL A 47 5.81 -15.29 -10.24
N ASP A 48 5.88 -16.28 -9.34
CA ASP A 48 5.07 -17.49 -9.43
C ASP A 48 3.66 -17.24 -8.88
N TYR A 49 2.74 -16.89 -9.77
CA TYR A 49 1.33 -16.65 -9.44
C TYR A 49 0.61 -17.89 -8.90
N SER A 50 1.08 -19.11 -9.21
CA SER A 50 0.42 -20.34 -8.77
C SER A 50 0.53 -20.57 -7.26
N VAL A 51 1.63 -20.11 -6.65
CA VAL A 51 1.83 -20.14 -5.20
C VAL A 51 0.86 -19.19 -4.49
N HIS A 52 0.48 -18.10 -5.15
CA HIS A 52 -0.33 -17.04 -4.56
C HIS A 52 -1.83 -17.24 -4.77
N TYR A 53 -2.23 -17.67 -5.97
CA TYR A 53 -3.63 -17.79 -6.39
C TYR A 53 -3.90 -19.16 -7.08
N PRO A 54 -3.75 -20.29 -6.35
CA PRO A 54 -3.74 -21.63 -6.93
C PRO A 54 -5.05 -22.04 -7.63
N GLN A 55 -6.20 -21.49 -7.22
CA GLN A 55 -7.48 -21.76 -7.90
C GLN A 55 -7.58 -21.07 -9.26
N LEU A 56 -6.89 -19.93 -9.42
CA LEU A 56 -6.88 -19.15 -10.65
C LEU A 56 -5.73 -19.56 -11.57
N PHE A 57 -4.59 -19.93 -10.99
CA PHE A 57 -3.40 -20.41 -11.69
C PHE A 57 -2.93 -21.74 -11.09
N PRO A 58 -3.45 -22.88 -11.58
CA PRO A 58 -3.16 -24.19 -10.98
C PRO A 58 -1.74 -24.70 -11.25
N SER A 59 -1.01 -24.09 -12.18
CA SER A 59 0.40 -24.39 -12.44
C SER A 59 1.12 -23.17 -13.02
N PRO A 60 2.44 -23.01 -12.81
CA PRO A 60 3.22 -21.91 -13.37
C PRO A 60 3.11 -21.80 -14.90
N ASP A 61 3.09 -22.95 -15.59
CA ASP A 61 3.01 -23.03 -17.06
C ASP A 61 1.64 -22.66 -17.66
N LYS A 62 0.62 -22.43 -16.81
CA LYS A 62 -0.75 -22.09 -17.23
C LYS A 62 -1.08 -20.62 -17.04
N PHE A 63 -0.08 -19.78 -16.80
CA PHE A 63 -0.27 -18.34 -16.82
C PHE A 63 -0.42 -17.87 -18.27
N ASP A 64 -1.65 -17.57 -18.67
CA ASP A 64 -1.99 -17.09 -20.02
C ASP A 64 -1.86 -15.56 -20.15
N GLY A 65 -1.40 -14.88 -19.09
CA GLY A 65 -1.33 -13.42 -19.03
C GLY A 65 -2.69 -12.73 -18.89
N SER A 66 -3.78 -13.46 -18.68
CA SER A 66 -5.13 -12.88 -18.64
C SER A 66 -5.43 -12.07 -17.38
N LYS A 67 -4.76 -12.40 -16.26
CA LYS A 67 -4.93 -11.72 -14.97
C LYS A 67 -3.56 -11.40 -14.36
N SER A 68 -3.43 -10.20 -13.82
CA SER A 68 -2.23 -9.73 -13.09
C SER A 68 -2.63 -9.20 -11.73
N ILE A 69 -1.68 -9.07 -10.80
CA ILE A 69 -1.92 -8.36 -9.54
C ILE A 69 -2.20 -6.89 -9.87
N GLU A 70 -3.32 -6.37 -9.38
CA GLU A 70 -3.71 -4.98 -9.60
C GLU A 70 -3.55 -4.13 -8.34
N PHE A 71 -3.69 -4.73 -7.15
CA PHE A 71 -3.66 -4.02 -5.87
C PHE A 71 -2.48 -4.49 -5.01
N ALA A 72 -1.74 -3.55 -4.42
CA ALA A 72 -0.64 -3.84 -3.51
C ALA A 72 -0.84 -3.16 -2.14
N ASP A 73 -0.95 -3.97 -1.08
CA ASP A 73 -1.00 -3.49 0.32
C ASP A 73 0.41 -3.52 0.92
N VAL A 74 1.07 -2.36 0.94
CA VAL A 74 2.48 -2.22 1.33
C VAL A 74 2.58 -2.08 2.84
N GLY A 75 3.24 -3.05 3.48
CA GLY A 75 3.28 -3.15 4.94
C GLY A 75 1.94 -3.63 5.50
N CYS A 76 1.32 -4.63 4.86
CA CYS A 76 -0.06 -5.08 5.14
C CYS A 76 -0.35 -5.54 6.58
N GLY A 77 0.69 -5.70 7.42
CA GLY A 77 0.55 -6.14 8.79
C GLY A 77 -0.19 -7.48 8.86
N PHE A 78 -1.24 -7.56 9.69
CA PHE A 78 -2.03 -8.78 9.85
C PHE A 78 -3.10 -8.98 8.76
N GLY A 79 -3.00 -8.29 7.62
CA GLY A 79 -3.79 -8.53 6.40
C GLY A 79 -5.27 -8.18 6.52
N GLY A 80 -5.63 -7.28 7.45
CA GLY A 80 -7.03 -6.86 7.66
C GLY A 80 -7.64 -6.24 6.40
N LEU A 81 -6.93 -5.29 5.79
CA LEU A 81 -7.37 -4.61 4.58
C LEU A 81 -7.62 -5.58 3.42
N LEU A 82 -6.65 -6.46 3.13
CA LEU A 82 -6.76 -7.44 2.03
C LEU A 82 -8.03 -8.28 2.16
N ILE A 83 -8.35 -8.76 3.37
CA ILE A 83 -9.53 -9.58 3.61
C ILE A 83 -10.81 -8.78 3.38
N SER A 84 -10.84 -7.51 3.81
CA SER A 84 -11.98 -6.62 3.56
C SER A 84 -12.11 -6.25 2.08
N LEU A 85 -11.02 -6.00 1.36
CA LEU A 85 -11.05 -5.68 -0.07
C LEU A 85 -11.44 -6.89 -0.92
N SER A 86 -11.04 -8.09 -0.53
CA SER A 86 -11.30 -9.32 -1.28
C SER A 86 -12.78 -9.51 -1.63
N THR A 87 -13.68 -9.21 -0.69
CA THR A 87 -15.13 -9.36 -0.88
C THR A 87 -15.74 -8.20 -1.66
N VAL A 88 -15.11 -7.02 -1.66
CA VAL A 88 -15.56 -5.83 -2.38
C VAL A 88 -15.12 -5.86 -3.85
N PHE A 89 -13.93 -6.40 -4.13
CA PHE A 89 -13.35 -6.50 -5.47
C PHE A 89 -12.96 -7.95 -5.81
N PRO A 90 -13.94 -8.87 -5.94
CA PRO A 90 -13.66 -10.30 -6.13
C PRO A 90 -12.86 -10.62 -7.40
N GLU A 91 -12.92 -9.76 -8.41
CA GLU A 91 -12.25 -9.97 -9.69
C GLU A 91 -10.79 -9.48 -9.73
N SER A 92 -10.41 -8.56 -8.85
CA SER A 92 -9.07 -7.98 -8.81
C SER A 92 -8.14 -8.80 -7.93
N LEU A 93 -6.97 -9.16 -8.48
CA LEU A 93 -5.92 -9.82 -7.72
C LEU A 93 -5.17 -8.81 -6.86
N MET A 94 -4.92 -9.18 -5.61
CA MET A 94 -4.28 -8.32 -4.62
C MET A 94 -3.19 -9.06 -3.87
N ILE A 95 -2.13 -8.33 -3.52
CA ILE A 95 -1.04 -8.89 -2.73
C ILE A 95 -0.68 -7.99 -1.56
N GLY A 96 -0.59 -8.58 -0.38
CA GLY A 96 0.06 -7.96 0.77
C GLY A 96 1.56 -8.14 0.70
N MET A 97 2.30 -7.07 0.94
CA MET A 97 3.76 -7.12 1.04
C MET A 97 4.16 -6.80 2.49
N GLU A 98 4.77 -7.76 3.19
CA GLU A 98 5.15 -7.59 4.60
C GLU A 98 6.59 -8.09 4.83
N LEU A 99 7.35 -7.34 5.62
CA LEU A 99 8.76 -7.65 5.86
C LEU A 99 8.95 -8.69 6.98
N ARG A 100 8.04 -8.70 7.95
CA ARG A 100 8.12 -9.53 9.15
C ARG A 100 7.64 -10.94 8.85
N ASP A 101 8.54 -11.90 9.06
CA ASP A 101 8.32 -13.32 8.80
C ASP A 101 7.07 -13.88 9.48
N LYS A 102 7.00 -13.76 10.81
CA LYS A 102 5.87 -14.27 11.60
C LYS A 102 4.54 -13.60 11.27
N VAL A 103 4.57 -12.34 10.88
CA VAL A 103 3.36 -11.62 10.47
C VAL A 103 2.90 -12.11 9.09
N THR A 104 3.82 -12.30 8.15
CA THR A 104 3.51 -12.87 6.84
C THR A 104 2.96 -14.30 6.96
N GLU A 105 3.59 -15.14 7.80
CA GLU A 105 3.15 -16.50 8.09
C GLU A 105 1.71 -16.51 8.63
N TYR A 106 1.40 -15.63 9.58
CA TYR A 106 0.04 -15.45 10.10
C TYR A 106 -0.97 -15.11 8.99
N VAL A 107 -0.64 -14.14 8.13
CA VAL A 107 -1.56 -13.70 7.07
C VAL A 107 -1.78 -14.82 6.06
N LYS A 108 -0.73 -15.54 5.68
CA LYS A 108 -0.82 -16.70 4.79
C LYS A 108 -1.78 -17.75 5.34
N GLU A 109 -1.58 -18.16 6.60
CA GLU A 109 -2.46 -19.15 7.24
C GLU A 109 -3.89 -18.63 7.40
N ARG A 110 -4.07 -17.33 7.69
CA ARG A 110 -5.38 -16.70 7.79
C ARG A 110 -6.13 -16.75 6.46
N ILE A 111 -5.47 -16.43 5.35
CA ILE A 111 -6.04 -16.50 4.00
C ILE A 111 -6.40 -17.95 3.65
N LEU A 112 -5.51 -18.91 3.92
CA LEU A 112 -5.79 -20.32 3.65
C LEU A 112 -7.00 -20.85 4.44
N ALA A 113 -7.09 -20.51 5.72
CA ALA A 113 -8.23 -20.89 6.56
C ALA A 113 -9.54 -20.23 6.07
N LEU A 114 -9.48 -18.98 5.59
CA LEU A 114 -10.64 -18.29 5.01
C LEU A 114 -11.10 -18.94 3.70
N ARG A 115 -10.19 -19.28 2.79
CA ARG A 115 -10.52 -20.02 1.55
C ARG A 115 -11.15 -21.38 1.85
N ALA A 116 -10.58 -22.13 2.78
CA ALA A 116 -11.10 -23.45 3.17
C ALA A 116 -12.49 -23.40 3.80
N SER A 117 -12.79 -22.36 4.59
CA SER A 117 -14.10 -22.18 5.23
C SER A 117 -15.13 -21.48 4.34
N ASN A 118 -14.71 -20.81 3.27
CA ASN A 118 -15.58 -20.07 2.35
C ASN A 118 -15.22 -20.39 0.90
N PRO A 119 -15.61 -21.58 0.39
CA PRO A 119 -15.29 -21.99 -0.98
C PRO A 119 -15.69 -20.93 -2.01
N GLY A 120 -14.76 -20.54 -2.88
CA GLY A 120 -14.96 -19.51 -3.90
C GLY A 120 -14.77 -18.07 -3.43
N GLN A 121 -14.45 -17.83 -2.16
CA GLN A 121 -14.10 -16.50 -1.62
C GLN A 121 -12.63 -16.44 -1.22
N TYR A 122 -12.07 -15.23 -1.20
CA TYR A 122 -10.66 -14.98 -0.81
C TYR A 122 -9.61 -15.61 -1.73
N GLU A 123 -10.00 -16.10 -2.90
CA GLU A 123 -9.10 -16.66 -3.91
C GLU A 123 -8.27 -15.60 -4.64
N ASN A 124 -8.67 -14.33 -4.55
CA ASN A 124 -8.05 -13.18 -5.20
C ASN A 124 -7.03 -12.43 -4.34
N ILE A 125 -6.78 -12.87 -3.10
CA ILE A 125 -5.81 -12.22 -2.19
C ILE A 125 -4.68 -13.15 -1.80
N SER A 126 -3.47 -12.61 -1.68
CA SER A 126 -2.31 -13.35 -1.18
C SER A 126 -1.39 -12.43 -0.36
N VAL A 127 -0.33 -13.00 0.19
CA VAL A 127 0.71 -12.25 0.91
C VAL A 127 2.09 -12.78 0.52
N VAL A 128 3.06 -11.88 0.43
CA VAL A 128 4.47 -12.20 0.20
C VAL A 128 5.33 -11.56 1.27
N ARG A 129 6.33 -12.33 1.73
CA ARG A 129 7.37 -11.80 2.61
C ARG A 129 8.35 -11.04 1.75
N THR A 130 8.42 -9.72 1.88
CA THR A 130 9.33 -8.92 1.08
C THR A 130 9.66 -7.57 1.70
N ASN A 131 10.70 -6.93 1.17
CA ASN A 131 11.01 -5.55 1.46
C ASN A 131 10.56 -4.67 0.29
N SER A 132 9.35 -4.11 0.40
CA SER A 132 8.79 -3.25 -0.65
C SER A 132 9.66 -2.03 -0.95
N MET A 133 10.43 -1.51 0.01
CA MET A 133 11.34 -0.38 -0.23
C MET A 133 12.58 -0.74 -1.07
N LYS A 134 12.79 -2.03 -1.38
CA LYS A 134 13.94 -2.49 -2.20
C LYS A 134 13.51 -3.19 -3.48
N TYR A 135 12.33 -3.82 -3.48
CA TYR A 135 12.00 -4.83 -4.48
C TYR A 135 10.64 -4.63 -5.14
N ILE A 136 9.94 -3.50 -4.94
CA ILE A 136 8.66 -3.23 -5.62
C ILE A 136 8.75 -3.49 -7.14
N PRO A 137 9.76 -2.97 -7.87
CA PRO A 137 9.88 -3.19 -9.32
C PRO A 137 10.22 -4.64 -9.72
N ASN A 138 10.64 -5.49 -8.77
CA ASN A 138 10.87 -6.91 -9.01
C ASN A 138 9.56 -7.71 -9.07
N TYR A 139 8.48 -7.22 -8.46
CA TYR A 139 7.19 -7.90 -8.42
C TYR A 139 6.20 -7.43 -9.49
N PHE A 140 6.34 -6.19 -9.96
CA PHE A 140 5.33 -5.56 -10.81
C PHE A 140 5.94 -4.98 -12.07
N GLU A 141 5.28 -5.22 -13.19
CA GLU A 141 5.59 -4.57 -14.45
C GLU A 141 5.25 -3.07 -14.41
N LYS A 142 5.75 -2.32 -15.39
CA LYS A 142 5.42 -0.90 -15.54
C LYS A 142 3.91 -0.74 -15.67
N GLY A 143 3.32 0.10 -14.82
CA GLY A 143 1.88 0.39 -14.86
C GLY A 143 0.98 -0.82 -14.57
N GLN A 144 1.47 -1.86 -13.88
CA GLN A 144 0.66 -3.03 -13.59
C GLN A 144 -0.46 -2.70 -12.56
N LEU A 145 -0.13 -1.93 -11.53
CA LEU A 145 -1.00 -1.67 -10.39
C LEU A 145 -2.03 -0.57 -10.69
N THR A 146 -3.26 -0.74 -10.20
CA THR A 146 -4.27 0.32 -10.11
C THR A 146 -4.30 0.99 -8.74
N LYS A 147 -3.93 0.25 -7.68
CA LYS A 147 -4.08 0.72 -6.30
C LYS A 147 -2.91 0.29 -5.44
N MET A 148 -2.36 1.22 -4.69
CA MET A 148 -1.33 0.96 -3.68
C MET A 148 -1.76 1.51 -2.33
N PHE A 149 -1.57 0.74 -1.27
CA PHE A 149 -2.00 1.11 0.08
C PHE A 149 -0.80 1.23 1.01
N PHE A 150 -0.75 2.32 1.76
CA PHE A 150 0.24 2.59 2.81
C PHE A 150 -0.51 3.01 4.08
N LEU A 151 -1.00 2.01 4.82
CA LEU A 151 -1.85 2.24 5.99
C LEU A 151 -1.05 2.08 7.28
N PHE A 152 -1.01 3.14 8.08
CA PHE A 152 -0.29 3.22 9.34
C PHE A 152 1.20 2.81 9.23
N PRO A 153 1.96 3.38 8.26
CA PRO A 153 3.39 3.08 8.15
C PRO A 153 4.15 3.59 9.38
N ASP A 154 5.31 2.97 9.65
CA ASP A 154 6.16 3.39 10.78
C ASP A 154 6.63 4.85 10.61
N PRO A 155 6.33 5.74 11.57
CA PRO A 155 6.67 7.16 11.48
C PRO A 155 8.17 7.44 11.54
N HIS A 156 8.95 6.55 12.15
CA HIS A 156 10.39 6.71 12.36
C HIS A 156 10.79 8.09 12.89
N PHE A 157 10.19 8.53 14.01
CA PHE A 157 10.29 9.88 14.61
C PHE A 157 11.67 10.56 14.72
N LYS A 158 12.77 9.80 14.69
CA LYS A 158 14.11 10.39 14.77
C LYS A 158 14.55 10.75 13.36
N GLU A 159 14.95 12.00 13.14
CA GLU A 159 15.37 12.52 11.82
C GLU A 159 16.36 11.62 11.08
N LYS A 160 17.37 11.10 11.78
CA LYS A 160 18.35 10.15 11.23
C LYS A 160 17.74 8.85 10.64
N ASN A 161 16.49 8.55 10.98
CA ASN A 161 15.73 7.40 10.53
C ASN A 161 14.69 7.75 9.46
N HIS A 162 14.51 9.02 9.06
CA HIS A 162 13.50 9.40 8.06
C HIS A 162 13.72 8.71 6.70
N ARG A 163 14.97 8.35 6.37
CA ARG A 163 15.31 7.50 5.22
C ARG A 163 14.66 6.11 5.24
N ARG A 164 14.06 5.70 6.35
CA ARG A 164 13.34 4.43 6.51
C ARG A 164 11.83 4.60 6.29
N ARG A 165 11.32 5.83 6.13
CA ARG A 165 9.90 6.08 5.82
C ARG A 165 9.59 5.53 4.44
N VAL A 166 8.52 4.75 4.35
CA VAL A 166 8.09 4.08 3.11
C VAL A 166 7.59 5.06 2.05
N ILE A 167 7.15 6.26 2.46
CA ILE A 167 6.90 7.39 1.56
C ILE A 167 8.10 8.34 1.65
N ASN A 168 8.85 8.44 0.56
CA ASN A 168 9.92 9.41 0.36
C ASN A 168 10.13 9.61 -1.15
N LEU A 169 10.78 10.70 -1.55
CA LEU A 169 10.90 11.09 -2.97
C LEU A 169 11.51 10.00 -3.86
N HIS A 170 12.51 9.26 -3.39
CA HIS A 170 13.15 8.22 -4.18
C HIS A 170 12.22 7.03 -4.46
N LEU A 171 11.44 6.63 -3.46
CA LEU A 171 10.48 5.53 -3.63
C LEU A 171 9.25 5.95 -4.46
N LEU A 172 8.93 7.24 -4.50
CA LEU A 172 7.83 7.74 -5.33
C LEU A 172 8.09 7.50 -6.83
N ASP A 173 9.35 7.56 -7.28
CA ASP A 173 9.71 7.18 -8.67
C ASP A 173 9.39 5.70 -8.96
N GLU A 174 9.73 4.81 -8.03
CA GLU A 174 9.43 3.37 -8.16
C GLU A 174 7.92 3.10 -8.10
N TYR A 175 7.20 3.81 -7.24
CA TYR A 175 5.74 3.68 -7.15
C TYR A 175 5.06 4.19 -8.42
N ALA A 176 5.51 5.32 -8.96
CA ALA A 176 5.02 5.84 -10.24
C ALA A 176 5.35 4.89 -11.41
N TYR A 177 6.46 4.16 -11.36
CA TYR A 177 6.79 3.16 -12.38
C TYR A 177 5.81 1.99 -12.38
N VAL A 178 5.47 1.43 -11.21
CA VAL A 178 4.59 0.24 -11.12
C VAL A 178 3.09 0.57 -11.16
N LEU A 179 2.71 1.81 -10.87
CA LEU A 179 1.32 2.28 -10.87
C LEU A 179 0.93 2.78 -12.27
N ARG A 180 -0.23 2.36 -12.78
CA ARG A 180 -0.74 2.85 -14.07
C ARG A 180 -1.18 4.31 -13.97
N GLU A 181 -1.20 5.01 -15.11
CA GLU A 181 -1.84 6.31 -15.23
C GLU A 181 -3.30 6.23 -14.72
N GLY A 182 -3.68 7.18 -13.85
CA GLY A 182 -4.97 7.15 -13.14
C GLY A 182 -5.08 6.14 -11.98
N GLY A 183 -4.04 5.36 -11.67
CA GLY A 183 -3.97 4.54 -10.47
C GLY A 183 -3.89 5.40 -9.19
N ILE A 184 -4.22 4.84 -8.03
CA ILE A 184 -4.34 5.62 -6.78
C ILE A 184 -3.41 5.08 -5.70
N ILE A 185 -2.65 5.98 -5.07
CA ILE A 185 -1.97 5.72 -3.80
C ILE A 185 -2.88 6.14 -2.65
N TYR A 186 -3.19 5.22 -1.75
CA TYR A 186 -3.94 5.45 -0.52
C TYR A 186 -2.98 5.53 0.66
N THR A 187 -2.97 6.65 1.38
CA THR A 187 -2.17 6.82 2.61
C THR A 187 -3.04 7.11 3.82
N MET A 188 -2.70 6.47 4.96
CA MET A 188 -3.34 6.74 6.26
C MET A 188 -2.30 6.65 7.38
N THR A 189 -2.42 7.52 8.38
CA THR A 189 -1.60 7.48 9.60
C THR A 189 -2.31 8.19 10.75
N ASP A 190 -2.02 7.74 11.96
CA ASP A 190 -2.37 8.35 13.24
C ASP A 190 -1.33 9.39 13.72
N VAL A 191 -0.21 9.54 13.00
CA VAL A 191 0.88 10.46 13.36
C VAL A 191 0.84 11.69 12.46
N GLU A 192 0.47 12.85 13.03
CA GLU A 192 0.34 14.11 12.29
C GLU A 192 1.62 14.48 11.52
N GLU A 193 2.79 14.35 12.14
CA GLU A 193 4.08 14.66 11.51
C GLU A 193 4.33 13.77 10.27
N LEU A 194 4.01 12.47 10.38
CA LEU A 194 4.13 11.55 9.25
C LEU A 194 3.12 11.91 8.16
N GLY A 195 1.89 12.28 8.51
CA GLY A 195 0.89 12.71 7.55
C GLY A 195 1.34 13.95 6.76
N VAL A 196 1.90 14.94 7.44
CA VAL A 196 2.48 16.13 6.80
C VAL A 196 3.66 15.76 5.89
N TRP A 197 4.53 14.85 6.34
CA TRP A 197 5.65 14.35 5.54
C TRP A 197 5.18 13.65 4.26
N MET A 198 4.26 12.69 4.38
CA MET A 198 3.73 11.94 3.24
C MET A 198 3.10 12.90 2.22
N ASN A 199 2.28 13.84 2.69
CA ASN A 199 1.68 14.88 1.86
C ASN A 199 2.71 15.72 1.11
N SER A 200 3.75 16.15 1.81
CA SER A 200 4.80 16.99 1.24
C SER A 200 5.57 16.26 0.13
N CYS A 201 5.97 15.00 0.37
CA CYS A 201 6.62 14.19 -0.65
C CYS A 201 5.72 13.98 -1.88
N LEU A 202 4.47 13.61 -1.64
CA LEU A 202 3.48 13.31 -2.66
C LEU A 202 3.14 14.53 -3.52
N LYS A 203 2.85 15.68 -2.91
CA LYS A 203 2.60 16.95 -3.63
C LYS A 203 3.83 17.50 -4.35
N GLY A 204 5.03 17.20 -3.84
CA GLY A 204 6.28 17.64 -4.44
C GLY A 204 6.74 16.81 -5.63
N HIS A 205 6.09 15.68 -5.91
CA HIS A 205 6.48 14.77 -6.97
C HIS A 205 5.68 15.04 -8.26
N PRO A 206 6.33 15.19 -9.43
CA PRO A 206 5.66 15.65 -10.66
C PRO A 206 4.66 14.64 -11.24
N LEU A 207 4.76 13.37 -10.85
CA LEU A 207 3.88 12.29 -11.31
C LEU A 207 2.74 11.98 -10.34
N PHE A 208 2.42 12.86 -9.40
CA PHE A 208 1.29 12.65 -8.50
C PHE A 208 0.52 13.95 -8.26
N GLU A 209 -0.81 13.88 -8.34
CA GLU A 209 -1.71 15.00 -8.04
C GLU A 209 -2.82 14.60 -7.09
N ALA A 210 -3.39 15.56 -6.34
CA ALA A 210 -4.45 15.27 -5.37
C ALA A 210 -5.78 14.92 -6.03
N VAL A 211 -6.35 13.80 -5.59
CA VAL A 211 -7.72 13.39 -5.94
C VAL A 211 -8.70 14.40 -5.34
N THR A 212 -9.73 14.73 -6.12
CA THR A 212 -10.77 15.68 -5.73
C THR A 212 -11.68 15.12 -4.63
N LYS A 213 -12.39 15.98 -3.91
CA LYS A 213 -13.29 15.56 -2.84
C LYS A 213 -14.42 14.67 -3.36
N GLU A 214 -14.94 15.01 -4.54
CA GLU A 214 -16.01 14.30 -5.21
C GLU A 214 -15.57 12.87 -5.58
N GLU A 215 -14.36 12.71 -6.09
CA GLU A 215 -13.76 11.40 -6.39
C GLU A 215 -13.52 10.58 -5.12
N LEU A 216 -13.08 11.21 -4.02
CA LEU A 216 -12.94 10.56 -2.71
C LEU A 216 -14.27 10.01 -2.18
N GLU A 217 -15.34 10.80 -2.25
CA GLU A 217 -16.66 10.41 -1.74
C GLU A 217 -17.30 9.28 -2.57
N ALA A 218 -16.98 9.23 -3.87
CA ALA A 218 -17.42 8.17 -4.76
C ALA A 218 -16.67 6.85 -4.55
N ASP A 219 -15.42 6.88 -4.06
CA ASP A 219 -14.55 5.70 -3.99
C ASP A 219 -15.01 4.69 -2.91
N PRO A 220 -15.36 3.44 -3.28
CA PRO A 220 -15.73 2.39 -2.31
C PRO A 220 -14.59 2.02 -1.37
N VAL A 221 -13.33 2.22 -1.75
CA VAL A 221 -12.17 2.00 -0.87
C VAL A 221 -12.19 2.96 0.30
N VAL A 222 -12.52 4.23 0.08
CA VAL A 222 -12.60 5.26 1.14
C VAL A 222 -13.65 4.87 2.19
N LYS A 223 -14.79 4.32 1.74
CA LYS A 223 -15.86 3.81 2.61
C LYS A 223 -15.45 2.56 3.40
N LEU A 224 -14.64 1.70 2.79
CA LEU A 224 -14.09 0.53 3.47
C LEU A 224 -13.09 0.94 4.55
N LEU A 225 -12.16 1.82 4.20
CA LEU A 225 -11.13 2.30 5.12
C LEU A 225 -11.73 3.05 6.32
N SER A 226 -12.87 3.69 6.12
CA SER A 226 -13.57 4.38 7.19
C SER A 226 -14.29 3.48 8.19
N THR A 227 -14.65 2.26 7.77
CA THR A 227 -15.40 1.30 8.58
C THR A 227 -14.52 0.20 9.17
N ALA A 228 -13.39 -0.09 8.54
CA ALA A 228 -12.48 -1.17 8.93
C ALA A 228 -11.56 -0.83 10.12
N THR A 229 -11.51 0.43 10.57
CA THR A 229 -10.70 0.86 11.72
C THR A 229 -11.56 1.03 12.97
N GLU A 230 -11.29 0.27 14.03
CA GLU A 230 -11.99 0.35 15.33
C GLU A 230 -11.86 1.73 16.03
N GLU A 231 -11.01 2.63 15.54
CA GLU A 231 -10.75 3.94 16.12
C GLU A 231 -11.29 5.07 15.22
N GLY A 232 -12.46 5.59 15.59
CA GLY A 232 -13.07 6.77 14.99
C GLY A 232 -12.30 8.07 15.31
N GLN A 233 -11.15 8.29 14.68
CA GLN A 233 -10.40 9.54 14.79
C GLN A 233 -10.21 10.20 13.44
N LYS A 234 -10.81 11.38 13.20
CA LYS A 234 -10.58 12.28 12.05
C LYS A 234 -9.26 12.03 11.29
N TRP A 235 -9.36 11.42 10.11
CA TRP A 235 -8.20 11.00 9.31
C TRP A 235 -7.79 12.07 8.30
N ARG A 236 -6.52 12.04 7.89
CA ARG A 236 -6.05 12.70 6.67
C ARG A 236 -5.84 11.61 5.62
N MET A 237 -6.77 11.52 4.68
CA MET A 237 -6.65 10.62 3.54
C MET A 237 -6.09 11.44 2.38
N LEU A 238 -4.91 11.03 1.89
CA LEU A 238 -4.30 11.64 0.72
C LEU A 238 -4.29 10.56 -0.35
N ASN A 239 -5.14 10.76 -1.34
CA ASN A 239 -5.19 9.95 -2.54
C ASN A 239 -4.59 10.77 -3.66
N LEU A 240 -3.55 10.26 -4.31
CA LEU A 240 -2.99 10.91 -5.49
C LEU A 240 -3.00 9.98 -6.72
N VAL A 241 -3.23 10.56 -7.91
CA VAL A 241 -3.20 9.89 -9.23
C VAL A 241 -1.99 10.32 -10.07
N PRO A 242 -1.43 9.44 -10.94
CA PRO A 242 -0.37 9.81 -11.87
C PRO A 242 -0.87 10.42 -13.20
N TRP A 243 -0.11 11.44 -13.66
CA TRP A 243 -0.41 12.40 -14.74
C TRP A 243 -0.36 11.82 -16.18
N ASN A 244 -1.11 12.47 -17.09
CA ASN A 244 -1.29 12.15 -18.52
C ASN A 244 -0.39 13.00 -19.45
N SER A 245 0.41 12.38 -20.33
CA SER A 245 1.42 13.10 -21.12
C SER A 245 0.90 13.81 -22.39
N GLY A 246 1.27 15.08 -22.58
CA GLY A 246 1.18 15.88 -23.81
C GLY A 246 2.27 16.99 -23.83
N PRO A 247 2.79 17.44 -25.00
CA PRO A 247 4.19 17.87 -25.09
C PRO A 247 4.48 19.39 -24.94
N SER A 248 5.68 19.66 -24.38
CA SER A 248 6.59 20.82 -24.51
C SER A 248 6.32 22.16 -23.80
N CYS A 249 7.36 22.60 -23.05
CA CYS A 249 7.58 23.84 -22.29
C CYS A 249 8.04 25.02 -23.19
N PRO A 250 8.01 26.34 -22.79
CA PRO A 250 9.19 26.96 -22.13
C PRO A 250 9.03 28.27 -21.26
N PHE A 251 9.93 28.45 -20.27
CA PHE A 251 10.69 29.66 -19.78
C PHE A 251 10.09 30.92 -19.09
N GLY A 252 10.76 31.39 -17.99
CA GLY A 252 10.81 32.79 -17.47
C GLY A 252 10.82 32.99 -15.91
N GLN A 253 11.36 34.04 -15.31
CA GLN A 253 11.97 34.09 -13.95
C GLN A 253 11.19 34.66 -12.72
N GLU A 254 11.77 34.38 -11.52
CA GLU A 254 11.87 35.18 -10.24
C GLU A 254 10.58 35.58 -9.47
N GLY A 255 10.47 35.71 -8.15
CA GLY A 255 11.35 35.73 -6.97
C GLY A 255 10.59 36.47 -5.82
N GLY A 256 10.89 36.21 -4.54
CA GLY A 256 10.49 37.09 -3.42
C GLY A 256 9.84 36.42 -2.21
N GLY A 257 10.45 36.60 -1.02
CA GLY A 257 9.97 36.05 0.27
C GLY A 257 9.27 37.07 1.19
N ALA A 258 8.70 36.58 2.29
CA ALA A 258 8.42 37.33 3.53
C ALA A 258 7.97 36.34 4.62
N LYS A 259 8.73 36.24 5.71
CA LYS A 259 8.42 36.70 7.09
C LYS A 259 7.37 35.89 7.88
N LYS A 260 7.85 35.40 9.03
CA LYS A 260 7.09 34.95 10.20
C LYS A 260 6.41 36.13 10.86
N ASP A 261 5.21 35.92 11.39
CA ASP A 261 4.74 36.48 12.65
C ASP A 261 3.75 35.48 13.27
N GLY A 262 3.70 35.45 14.61
CA GLY A 262 3.09 34.35 15.37
C GLY A 262 1.78 34.66 16.08
N ASN A 263 1.43 33.69 16.92
CA ASN A 263 0.53 33.71 18.08
C ASN A 263 -0.88 33.11 17.90
N GLY A 264 -1.09 31.96 18.58
CA GLY A 264 -2.20 31.75 19.53
C GLY A 264 -3.62 31.48 19.01
N GLU A 265 -4.09 30.27 19.33
CA GLU A 265 -5.50 29.85 19.53
C GLU A 265 -6.32 29.39 18.31
N GLY A 266 -6.91 28.20 18.47
CA GLY A 266 -7.80 27.53 17.52
C GLY A 266 -7.06 26.70 16.47
N LYS A 267 -6.85 25.39 16.71
CA LYS A 267 -6.48 24.45 15.63
C LYS A 267 -7.69 24.25 14.72
N GLU A 268 -7.95 25.23 13.88
CA GLU A 268 -8.86 25.14 12.75
C GLU A 268 -8.28 24.14 11.74
N LEU A 269 -9.14 23.25 11.25
CA LEU A 269 -8.79 22.21 10.29
C LEU A 269 -8.46 22.87 8.96
N VAL A 270 -7.19 22.81 8.54
CA VAL A 270 -6.80 23.24 7.19
C VAL A 270 -7.07 22.10 6.21
N GLU A 271 -8.27 22.07 5.63
CA GLU A 271 -8.54 21.41 4.35
C GLU A 271 -7.77 22.17 3.27
N PHE A 272 -6.72 21.57 2.70
CA PHE A 272 -6.03 22.18 1.56
C PHE A 272 -6.76 21.82 0.27
N SER A 273 -7.70 22.68 -0.13
CA SER A 273 -8.08 22.83 -1.53
C SER A 273 -6.97 23.60 -2.26
N LEU A 274 -6.50 23.08 -3.39
CA LEU A 274 -5.62 23.84 -4.28
C LEU A 274 -6.27 23.90 -5.66
N HIS A 275 -6.67 25.11 -6.04
CA HIS A 275 -6.86 25.54 -7.41
C HIS A 275 -5.61 26.31 -7.87
N PHE A 276 -5.23 26.10 -9.12
CA PHE A 276 -4.03 26.63 -9.77
C PHE A 276 -4.03 28.16 -9.89
N PRO A 277 -2.88 28.85 -9.73
CA PRO A 277 -2.58 30.03 -10.52
C PRO A 277 -2.14 29.62 -11.95
N PRO A 278 -2.48 30.40 -12.99
CA PRO A 278 -2.06 30.10 -14.36
C PRO A 278 -0.53 30.21 -14.53
N LEU A 279 0.05 29.25 -15.28
CA LEU A 279 1.46 29.22 -15.65
C LEU A 279 1.77 30.26 -16.73
N GLU A 280 2.51 31.29 -16.36
CA GLU A 280 3.53 31.87 -17.25
C GLU A 280 4.82 31.94 -16.43
N HIS A 281 5.91 31.41 -17.04
CA HIS A 281 7.32 31.62 -16.66
C HIS A 281 7.97 30.62 -15.65
N LEU A 282 8.82 29.69 -16.16
CA LEU A 282 10.16 29.25 -15.61
C LEU A 282 10.90 28.20 -16.51
N PRO A 283 12.25 28.09 -16.43
CA PRO A 283 13.18 27.77 -17.52
C PRO A 283 13.55 26.27 -17.67
N PRO A 284 13.90 25.76 -18.87
CA PRO A 284 14.57 24.49 -19.08
C PRO A 284 15.94 24.52 -18.42
N PHE A 285 16.19 23.40 -17.77
CA PHE A 285 17.45 23.09 -17.13
C PHE A 285 18.30 22.19 -18.05
N PRO A 286 19.62 22.18 -17.83
CA PRO A 286 20.65 21.61 -18.70
C PRO A 286 20.73 20.07 -18.65
#